data_AF-L0NMF4-F1
#
_entry.id   AF-L0NMF4-F1
#
_cell.length_a   1.000
_cell.length_b   1.000
_cell.length_c   1.000
_cell.angle_alpha   90.00
_cell.angle_beta   90.00
_cell.angle_gamma   90.00
#
_symmetry.space_group_name_H-M   'P 1'
#
loop_
_entity.id
_entity.type
_entity.pdbx_description
1 polymer ?
#
loop_
_entity_poly.entity_id
_entity_poly.type
_entity_poly.pdbx_seq_one_letter_code
_entity_poly.pdbx_strand_id
1 'polypeptide(L)'
;MTQTQPTLATPLPPSTVDLASIFAAHAERTARIAALRPANKDRLFDGLAAAGITHVTVSFDGEGDSGQIESIAAWDGDTAVDFPEVEIAYAALTWDRPEVEMRSLSLQDVAEQLAYDFLSDTHGGWENNDGAFGEFCFDAAARTIHLEFNERFTSSELFTHDF
;
A
#
# COMPACT_ATOMS: atom_id res chain seq x y z
N MET A 1 -58.72 -25.31 -10.22
CA MET A 1 -57.43 -24.68 -10.53
C MET A 1 -56.33 -25.59 -10.03
N THR A 2 -55.53 -26.16 -10.93
CA THR A 2 -54.44 -27.09 -10.60
C THR A 2 -53.21 -26.26 -10.26
N GLN A 3 -52.77 -26.26 -9.01
CA GLN A 3 -51.52 -25.60 -8.63
C GLN A 3 -50.34 -26.50 -9.07
N THR A 4 -49.53 -26.01 -10.01
CA THR A 4 -48.23 -26.59 -10.34
C THR A 4 -47.21 -26.15 -9.32
N GLN A 5 -46.65 -27.10 -8.58
CA GLN A 5 -45.54 -26.87 -7.66
C GLN A 5 -44.30 -26.43 -8.46
N PRO A 6 -43.64 -25.31 -8.12
CA PRO A 6 -42.44 -24.88 -8.83
C PRO A 6 -41.30 -25.87 -8.55
N THR A 7 -40.74 -26.45 -9.62
CA THR A 7 -39.55 -27.30 -9.54
C THR A 7 -38.34 -26.41 -9.27
N LEU A 8 -37.67 -26.61 -8.12
CA LEU A 8 -36.38 -25.97 -7.84
C LEU A 8 -35.36 -26.40 -8.90
N ALA A 9 -34.65 -25.41 -9.47
CA ALA A 9 -33.55 -25.68 -10.40
C ALA A 9 -32.48 -26.53 -9.71
N THR A 10 -31.87 -27.44 -10.46
CA THR A 10 -30.79 -28.31 -9.98
C THR A 10 -29.69 -27.46 -9.33
N PRO A 11 -29.19 -27.81 -8.12
CA PRO A 11 -28.10 -27.06 -7.50
C PRO A 11 -26.91 -26.97 -8.45
N LEU A 12 -26.29 -25.79 -8.54
CA LEU A 12 -25.04 -25.63 -9.28
C LEU A 12 -24.00 -26.64 -8.74
N PRO A 13 -23.20 -27.27 -9.61
CA PRO A 13 -22.11 -28.11 -9.16
C PRO A 13 -21.17 -27.28 -8.27
N PRO A 14 -20.60 -27.88 -7.21
CA PRO A 14 -19.68 -27.17 -6.32
C PRO A 14 -18.48 -26.67 -7.10
N SER A 15 -18.09 -25.42 -6.85
CA SER A 15 -16.88 -24.84 -7.44
C SER A 15 -15.64 -25.56 -6.90
N THR A 16 -14.82 -26.08 -7.81
CA THR A 16 -13.53 -26.72 -7.49
C THR A 16 -12.42 -25.68 -7.47
N VAL A 17 -12.56 -24.64 -6.63
CA VAL A 17 -11.54 -23.60 -6.52
C VAL A 17 -10.26 -24.20 -5.94
N ASP A 18 -9.17 -24.14 -6.71
CA ASP A 18 -7.85 -24.56 -6.24
C ASP A 18 -7.18 -23.41 -5.48
N LEU A 19 -7.41 -23.39 -4.17
CA LEU A 19 -6.84 -22.39 -3.27
C LEU A 19 -5.31 -22.43 -3.24
N ALA A 20 -4.70 -23.60 -3.43
CA ALA A 20 -3.24 -23.74 -3.40
C ALA A 20 -2.61 -23.02 -4.59
N SER A 21 -3.17 -23.21 -5.79
CA SER A 21 -2.73 -22.49 -6.99
C SER A 21 -2.95 -20.98 -6.87
N ILE A 22 -4.04 -20.53 -6.24
CA ILE A 22 -4.31 -19.10 -6.01
C ILE A 22 -3.26 -18.49 -5.09
N PHE A 23 -2.97 -19.14 -3.95
CA PHE A 23 -1.96 -18.64 -3.02
C PHE A 23 -0.55 -18.67 -3.62
N ALA A 24 -0.21 -19.68 -4.41
CA ALA A 24 1.06 -19.75 -5.12
C ALA A 24 1.22 -18.59 -6.12
N ALA A 25 0.19 -18.31 -6.92
CA ALA A 25 0.20 -17.19 -7.85
C ALA A 25 0.31 -15.83 -7.15
N HIS A 26 -0.37 -15.67 -6.00
CA HIS A 26 -0.24 -14.47 -5.17
C HIS A 26 1.19 -14.31 -4.63
N ALA A 27 1.77 -15.37 -4.06
CA ALA A 27 3.13 -15.35 -3.53
C ALA A 27 4.17 -15.04 -4.62
N GLU A 28 4.04 -15.63 -5.81
CA GLU A 28 4.89 -15.32 -6.96
C GLU A 28 4.78 -13.84 -7.35
N ARG A 29 3.56 -13.31 -7.43
CA ARG A 29 3.33 -11.89 -7.75
C ARG A 29 3.98 -10.98 -6.72
N THR A 30 3.79 -11.24 -5.42
CA THR A 30 4.41 -10.46 -4.34
C THR A 30 5.93 -10.49 -4.43
N ALA A 31 6.54 -11.66 -4.67
CA ALA A 31 7.99 -11.78 -4.85
C ALA A 31 8.50 -10.99 -6.05
N ARG A 32 7.74 -10.98 -7.17
CA ARG A 32 8.10 -10.22 -8.36
C ARG A 32 8.01 -8.70 -8.14
N ILE A 33 6.99 -8.22 -7.43
CA ILE A 33 6.88 -6.80 -7.04
C ILE A 33 8.07 -6.41 -6.16
N ALA A 34 8.36 -7.21 -5.14
CA ALA A 34 9.50 -6.99 -4.25
C ALA A 34 10.84 -6.91 -5.03
N ALA A 35 11.01 -7.72 -6.08
CA ALA A 35 12.21 -7.71 -6.92
C ALA A 35 12.39 -6.43 -7.76
N LEU A 36 11.32 -5.70 -8.08
CA LEU A 36 11.39 -4.42 -8.82
C LEU A 36 11.78 -3.25 -7.91
N ARG A 37 11.50 -3.38 -6.61
CA ARG A 37 11.56 -2.30 -5.64
C ARG A 37 12.94 -1.66 -5.48
N PRO A 38 14.06 -2.41 -5.40
CA PRO A 38 15.38 -1.80 -5.27
C PRO A 38 15.70 -0.81 -6.39
N ALA A 39 15.39 -1.18 -7.64
CA ALA A 39 15.64 -0.31 -8.79
C ALA A 39 14.71 0.91 -8.82
N ASN A 40 13.45 0.78 -8.42
CA ASN A 40 12.53 1.92 -8.29
C ASN A 40 12.98 2.88 -7.19
N LYS A 41 13.40 2.34 -6.04
CA LYS A 41 13.97 3.09 -4.94
C LYS A 41 15.22 3.85 -5.37
N ASP A 42 16.11 3.22 -6.13
CA ASP A 42 17.31 3.89 -6.62
C ASP A 42 16.99 5.07 -7.52
N ARG A 43 16.05 4.90 -8.46
CA ARG A 43 15.60 5.99 -9.35
C ARG A 43 14.93 7.12 -8.60
N LEU A 44 14.13 6.82 -7.56
CA LEU A 44 13.54 7.84 -6.71
C LEU A 44 14.63 8.68 -6.04
N PHE A 45 15.59 8.03 -5.38
CA PHE A 45 16.65 8.75 -4.68
C PHE A 45 17.57 9.54 -5.61
N ASP A 46 17.87 9.01 -6.80
CA ASP A 46 18.61 9.76 -7.83
C ASP A 46 17.82 11.00 -8.29
N GLY A 47 16.50 10.87 -8.46
CA GLY A 47 15.60 11.96 -8.80
C GLY A 47 15.50 13.04 -7.71
N LEU A 48 15.36 12.63 -6.44
CA LEU A 48 15.34 13.54 -5.30
C LEU A 48 16.66 14.31 -5.17
N ALA A 49 17.80 13.61 -5.26
CA ALA A 49 19.12 14.24 -5.20
C ALA A 49 19.34 15.23 -6.35
N ALA A 50 18.92 14.89 -7.58
CA ALA A 50 19.02 15.79 -8.73
C ALA A 50 18.12 17.03 -8.59
N ALA A 51 17.00 16.91 -7.89
CA ALA A 51 16.08 18.00 -7.57
C ALA A 51 16.55 18.89 -6.39
N GLY A 52 17.62 18.50 -5.68
CA GLY A 52 18.05 19.17 -4.45
C GLY A 52 17.16 18.89 -3.24
N ILE A 53 16.32 17.85 -3.29
CA ILE A 53 15.48 17.43 -2.18
C ILE A 53 16.32 16.54 -1.25
N THR A 54 16.43 16.94 0.01
CA THR A 54 17.16 16.21 1.04
C THR A 54 16.33 15.08 1.65
N HIS A 55 15.04 15.30 1.87
CA HIS A 55 14.13 14.27 2.34
C HIS A 55 12.69 14.53 1.92
N VAL A 56 11.89 13.47 1.91
CA VAL A 56 10.44 13.51 1.69
C VAL A 56 9.74 12.88 2.89
N THR A 57 8.72 13.55 3.42
CA THR A 57 7.83 13.00 4.45
C THR A 57 6.52 12.57 3.81
N VAL A 58 6.05 11.38 4.19
CA VAL A 58 4.77 10.79 3.73
C VAL A 58 3.98 10.39 4.95
N SER A 59 2.93 11.12 5.27
CA SER A 59 2.02 10.82 6.39
C SER A 59 0.84 9.99 5.92
N PHE A 60 0.40 9.04 6.74
CA PHE A 60 -0.73 8.17 6.42
C PHE A 60 -1.62 7.99 7.65
N ASP A 61 -2.91 7.78 7.40
CA ASP A 61 -3.91 7.50 8.41
C ASP A 61 -5.00 6.59 7.82
N GLY A 62 -5.50 5.69 8.66
CA GLY A 62 -6.50 4.71 8.29
C GLY A 62 -7.18 4.15 9.53
N GLU A 63 -8.48 3.94 9.39
CA GLU A 63 -9.37 3.33 10.37
C GLU A 63 -10.64 2.83 9.65
N GLY A 64 -11.36 1.91 10.27
CA GLY A 64 -12.65 1.44 9.74
C GLY A 64 -12.56 0.81 8.36
N ASP A 65 -11.47 0.08 8.09
CA ASP A 65 -11.19 -0.61 6.82
C ASP A 65 -10.96 0.36 5.64
N SER A 66 -10.61 1.62 5.95
CA SER A 66 -10.25 2.65 4.97
C SER A 66 -8.97 3.33 5.42
N GLY A 67 -8.02 3.50 4.50
CA GLY A 67 -6.77 4.17 4.78
C GLY A 67 -6.20 4.82 3.54
N GLN A 68 -5.44 5.90 3.75
CA GLN A 68 -4.85 6.68 2.68
C GLN A 68 -3.57 7.37 3.13
N ILE A 69 -2.78 7.81 2.16
CA ILE A 69 -1.75 8.83 2.39
C ILE A 69 -2.46 10.18 2.58
N GLU A 70 -2.18 10.84 3.72
CA GLU A 70 -2.77 12.12 4.08
C GLU A 70 -2.02 13.29 3.45
N SER A 71 -0.68 13.21 3.43
CA SER A 71 0.15 14.25 2.80
C SER A 71 1.53 13.73 2.43
N ILE A 72 2.10 14.36 1.39
CA ILE A 72 3.47 14.16 0.93
C ILE A 72 4.13 15.52 0.81
N ALA A 73 5.26 15.71 1.49
CA ALA A 73 6.00 16.97 1.48
C ALA A 73 7.49 16.74 1.18
N ALA A 74 8.10 17.64 0.41
CA ALA A 74 9.51 17.63 0.09
C ALA A 74 10.28 18.73 0.84
N TRP A 75 11.53 18.44 1.16
CA TRP A 75 12.35 19.29 2.03
C TRP A 75 13.79 19.42 1.52
N ASP A 76 14.32 20.64 1.52
CA ASP A 76 15.75 20.95 1.40
C ASP A 76 16.29 21.42 2.77
N GLY A 77 16.96 20.51 3.49
CA GLY A 77 17.24 20.67 4.91
C GLY A 77 15.92 20.86 5.68
N ASP A 78 15.83 21.95 6.45
CA ASP A 78 14.61 22.29 7.20
C ASP A 78 13.62 23.16 6.39
N THR A 79 13.88 23.38 5.09
CA THR A 79 13.06 24.25 4.24
C THR A 79 12.11 23.40 3.40
N ALA A 80 10.80 23.63 3.56
CA ALA A 80 9.80 23.02 2.68
C ALA A 80 9.96 23.54 1.24
N VAL A 81 9.97 22.63 0.28
CA VAL A 81 10.09 22.94 -1.15
C VAL A 81 8.99 22.24 -1.94
N ASP A 82 8.64 22.80 -3.10
CA ASP A 82 7.71 22.15 -4.01
C ASP A 82 8.39 21.00 -4.75
N PHE A 83 7.63 19.94 -5.07
CA PHE A 83 8.11 18.92 -5.99
C PHE A 83 8.33 19.53 -7.38
N PRO A 84 9.46 19.24 -8.04
CA PRO A 84 9.66 19.67 -9.41
C PRO A 84 8.74 18.88 -10.37
N GLU A 85 8.41 19.48 -11.51
CA GLU A 85 7.69 18.82 -12.62
C GLU A 85 8.63 17.85 -13.37
N VAL A 86 9.13 16.84 -12.67
CA VAL A 86 10.01 15.80 -13.21
C VAL A 86 9.34 14.45 -13.04
N GLU A 87 9.35 13.67 -14.11
CA GLU A 87 8.92 12.28 -14.09
C GLU A 87 10.12 11.34 -14.16
N ILE A 88 10.02 10.21 -13.46
CA ILE A 88 11.00 9.14 -13.46
C ILE A 88 10.36 7.83 -13.90
N ALA A 89 11.20 6.94 -14.45
CA ALA A 89 10.75 5.62 -14.86
C ALA A 89 10.45 4.74 -13.63
N TYR A 90 9.24 4.20 -13.56
CA TYR A 90 8.78 3.32 -12.49
C TYR A 90 8.36 1.95 -13.06
N ALA A 91 8.99 0.88 -12.58
CA ALA A 91 8.64 -0.48 -12.98
C ALA A 91 7.53 -1.04 -12.09
N ALA A 92 6.37 -1.38 -12.66
CA ALA A 92 5.22 -1.89 -11.92
C ALA A 92 4.64 -3.16 -12.54
N LEU A 93 3.93 -3.95 -11.74
CA LEU A 93 3.07 -5.02 -12.22
C LEU A 93 1.60 -4.61 -12.03
N THR A 94 0.80 -4.64 -13.09
CA THR A 94 -0.64 -4.43 -12.96
C THR A 94 -1.33 -5.65 -12.36
N TRP A 95 -2.60 -5.51 -12.02
CA TRP A 95 -3.44 -6.65 -11.63
C TRP A 95 -3.78 -7.54 -12.85
N ASP A 96 -3.98 -6.94 -14.01
CA ASP A 96 -4.46 -7.60 -15.23
C ASP A 96 -3.35 -8.21 -16.10
N ARG A 97 -2.10 -7.73 -15.97
CA ARG A 97 -0.97 -8.18 -16.79
C ARG A 97 0.17 -8.72 -15.95
N PRO A 98 0.68 -9.92 -16.27
CA PRO A 98 1.82 -10.49 -15.59
C PRO A 98 3.15 -9.88 -16.05
N GLU A 99 3.18 -8.97 -17.02
CA GLU A 99 4.40 -8.35 -17.55
C GLU A 99 4.75 -7.06 -16.80
N VAL A 100 6.04 -6.78 -16.65
CA VAL A 100 6.52 -5.55 -16.03
C VAL A 100 6.26 -4.38 -16.97
N GLU A 101 5.49 -3.40 -16.51
CA GLU A 101 5.22 -2.16 -17.22
C GLU A 101 6.18 -1.08 -16.72
N MET A 102 6.84 -0.38 -17.65
CA MET A 102 7.60 0.82 -17.34
C MET A 102 6.69 2.04 -17.50
N ARG A 103 6.41 2.72 -16.39
CA ARG A 103 5.59 3.94 -16.33
C ARG A 103 6.47 5.17 -16.15
N SER A 104 5.95 6.32 -16.52
CA SER A 104 6.50 7.63 -16.18
C SER A 104 5.65 8.19 -15.05
N LEU A 105 6.22 8.44 -13.88
CA LEU A 105 5.52 8.92 -12.69
C LEU A 105 6.28 10.09 -12.07
N SER A 106 5.56 11.02 -11.42
CA SER A 106 6.21 12.10 -10.67
C SER A 106 7.00 11.55 -9.47
N LEU A 107 7.96 12.32 -8.94
CA LEU A 107 8.68 11.94 -7.72
C LEU A 107 7.72 11.72 -6.54
N GLN A 108 6.67 12.54 -6.46
CA GLN A 108 5.63 12.45 -5.44
C GLN A 108 4.85 11.14 -5.56
N ASP A 109 4.38 10.78 -6.77
CA ASP A 109 3.64 9.54 -7.00
C ASP A 109 4.50 8.31 -6.70
N VAL A 110 5.80 8.35 -7.04
CA VAL A 110 6.70 7.22 -6.74
C VAL A 110 6.91 7.08 -5.23
N ALA A 111 7.02 8.18 -4.48
CA ALA A 111 7.09 8.13 -3.03
C ALA A 111 5.80 7.54 -2.42
N GLU A 112 4.64 7.94 -2.94
CA GLU A 112 3.34 7.40 -2.54
C GLU A 112 3.24 5.89 -2.79
N GLN A 113 3.56 5.43 -4.01
CA GLN A 113 3.51 4.02 -4.36
C GLN A 113 4.45 3.18 -3.48
N LEU A 114 5.66 3.67 -3.22
CA LEU A 114 6.60 2.98 -2.34
C LEU A 114 6.08 2.93 -0.90
N ALA A 115 5.46 3.99 -0.38
CA ALA A 115 4.87 3.99 0.96
C ALA A 115 3.79 2.91 1.10
N TYR A 116 2.85 2.83 0.15
CA TYR A 116 1.85 1.75 0.14
C TYR A 116 2.47 0.37 0.01
N ASP A 117 3.46 0.20 -0.87
CA ASP A 117 4.17 -1.07 -1.05
C ASP A 117 4.85 -1.50 0.26
N PHE A 118 5.42 -0.58 1.06
CA PHE A 118 6.04 -0.91 2.35
C PHE A 118 5.02 -1.18 3.45
N LEU A 119 3.91 -0.43 3.50
CA LEU A 119 2.80 -0.71 4.41
C LEU A 119 2.23 -2.10 4.14
N SER A 120 1.98 -2.45 2.88
CA SER A 120 1.47 -3.77 2.49
C SER A 120 2.40 -4.91 2.91
N ASP A 121 3.72 -4.72 2.76
CA ASP A 121 4.72 -5.74 3.10
C ASP A 121 4.89 -5.94 4.62
N THR A 122 4.82 -4.86 5.39
CA THR A 122 5.20 -4.88 6.83
C THR A 122 4.01 -4.84 7.77
N HIS A 123 2.94 -4.17 7.37
CA HIS A 123 1.73 -3.89 8.16
C HIS A 123 0.47 -4.02 7.29
N GLY A 124 0.35 -5.13 6.55
CA GLY A 124 -0.84 -5.38 5.72
C GLY A 124 -2.12 -5.38 6.57
N GLY A 125 -3.11 -4.57 6.18
CA GLY A 125 -4.35 -4.38 6.93
C GLY A 125 -4.27 -3.36 8.07
N TRP A 126 -3.27 -2.46 8.03
CA TRP A 126 -3.07 -1.35 8.95
C TRP A 126 -4.31 -0.45 9.09
N GLU A 127 -5.16 -0.40 8.07
CA GLU A 127 -6.38 0.40 8.01
C GLU A 127 -7.58 -0.25 8.72
N ASN A 128 -7.48 -1.52 9.10
CA ASN A 128 -8.64 -2.30 9.55
C ASN A 128 -9.03 -1.98 11.00
N ASN A 129 -10.35 -1.97 11.27
CA ASN A 129 -10.93 -1.76 12.59
C ASN A 129 -10.47 -0.44 13.26
N ASP A 130 -9.73 -0.52 14.37
CA ASP A 130 -9.18 0.65 15.07
C ASP A 130 -8.12 1.37 14.22
N GLY A 131 -7.50 0.68 13.27
CA GLY A 131 -6.60 1.28 12.30
C GLY A 131 -5.21 1.62 12.83
N ALA A 132 -4.47 2.39 12.05
CA ALA A 132 -3.10 2.80 12.33
C ALA A 132 -2.76 4.09 11.58
N PHE A 133 -1.76 4.80 12.06
CA PHE A 133 -1.28 6.05 11.46
C PHE A 133 0.22 6.20 11.67
N GLY A 134 0.83 7.08 10.88
CA GLY A 134 2.25 7.31 11.02
C GLY A 134 2.84 8.12 9.89
N GLU A 135 4.16 8.04 9.77
CA GLU A 135 4.92 8.79 8.79
C GLU A 135 6.10 7.97 8.28
N PHE A 136 6.35 8.05 6.98
CA PHE A 136 7.60 7.67 6.38
C PHE A 136 8.51 8.88 6.17
N CYS A 137 9.80 8.72 6.44
CA CYS A 137 10.84 9.66 6.06
C CYS A 137 11.78 9.01 5.04
N PHE A 138 11.77 9.53 3.81
CA PHE A 138 12.65 9.12 2.71
C PHE A 138 13.86 10.05 2.72
N ASP A 139 14.94 9.62 3.35
CA ASP A 139 16.19 10.37 3.42
C ASP A 139 17.01 10.15 2.14
N ALA A 140 17.14 11.20 1.32
CA ALA A 140 17.83 11.12 0.03
C ALA A 140 19.35 11.01 0.17
N ALA A 141 19.93 11.61 1.21
CA ALA A 141 21.37 11.56 1.46
C ALA A 141 21.80 10.18 1.95
N ALA A 142 21.05 9.58 2.88
CA ALA A 142 21.28 8.23 3.38
C ALA A 142 20.74 7.15 2.43
N ARG A 143 19.85 7.50 1.50
CA ARG A 143 19.10 6.57 0.62
C ARG A 143 18.33 5.53 1.41
N THR A 144 17.81 5.94 2.55
CA THR A 144 17.06 5.11 3.50
C THR A 144 15.62 5.59 3.60
N ILE A 145 14.72 4.66 3.90
CA ILE A 145 13.31 4.96 4.15
C ILE A 145 13.05 4.49 5.58
N HIS A 146 12.72 5.43 6.45
CA HIS A 146 12.34 5.16 7.83
C HIS A 146 10.81 5.20 7.95
N LEU A 147 10.24 4.34 8.78
CA LEU A 147 8.81 4.29 9.08
C LEU A 147 8.62 4.43 10.58
N GLU A 148 7.87 5.45 10.98
CA GLU A 148 7.27 5.55 12.31
C GLU A 148 5.81 5.10 12.21
N PHE A 149 5.46 4.00 12.87
CA PHE A 149 4.16 3.35 12.76
C PHE A 149 3.47 3.28 14.13
N ASN A 150 2.21 3.72 14.20
CA ASN A 150 1.40 3.72 15.41
C ASN A 150 0.12 2.92 15.18
N GLU A 151 -0.06 1.82 15.92
CA GLU A 151 -1.29 1.04 15.93
C GLU A 151 -2.29 1.61 16.95
N ARG A 152 -3.56 1.68 16.57
CA ARG A 152 -4.66 2.00 17.49
C ARG A 152 -5.26 0.71 18.03
N PHE A 153 -5.74 0.76 19.27
CA PHE A 153 -6.51 -0.33 19.85
C PHE A 153 -7.61 0.21 20.78
N THR A 154 -8.75 -0.46 20.77
CA THR A 154 -9.87 -0.20 21.70
C THR A 154 -10.00 -1.36 22.68
N SER A 155 -10.09 -1.05 23.98
CA SER A 155 -10.35 -2.03 25.04
C SER A 155 -11.61 -1.66 25.81
N SER A 156 -12.41 -2.66 26.19
CA SER A 156 -13.65 -2.47 26.96
C SER A 156 -13.70 -3.45 28.13
N GLU A 157 -14.05 -2.95 29.31
CA GLU A 157 -14.29 -3.76 30.50
C GLU A 157 -15.76 -3.67 30.91
N LEU A 158 -16.37 -4.81 31.26
CA LEU A 158 -17.76 -4.87 31.72
C LEU A 158 -17.79 -5.33 33.17
N PHE A 159 -18.35 -4.49 34.04
CA PHE A 159 -18.66 -4.83 35.42
C PHE A 159 -20.18 -4.82 35.61
N THR A 160 -20.72 -5.92 36.12
CA THR A 160 -22.16 -6.06 36.38
C THR A 160 -22.38 -6.16 37.89
N HIS A 161 -23.26 -5.32 38.43
CA HIS A 161 -23.61 -5.30 39.84
C HIS A 161 -25.14 -5.32 39.99
N ASP A 162 -25.65 -6.23 40.80
CA ASP A 162 -27.01 -6.20 41.32
C ASP A 162 -26.97 -5.59 42.74
N PHE A 163 -27.87 -4.64 43.02
CA PHE A 163 -27.96 -3.93 44.31
C PHE A 163 -29.16 -4.39 45.14
#